data_AF-A0A1J6JF81-F1
#
_entry.id   AF-A0A1J6JF81-F1
#
_cell.length_a   1.000
_cell.length_b   1.000
_cell.length_c   1.000
_cell.angle_alpha   90.00
_cell.angle_beta   90.00
_cell.angle_gamma   90.00
#
_symmetry.space_group_name_H-M   'P 1'
#
loop_
_entity.id
_entity.type
_entity.pdbx_description
1 polymer ?
#
loop_
_entity_poly.entity_id
_entity_poly.type
_entity_poly.pdbx_seq_one_letter_code
_entity_poly.pdbx_strand_id
1 'polypeptide(L)'
;MVDGSRDVDVEKLISFSKDLVQFLKDDKDVGFLKQCLEQSNAVQLQCLSEYQTLQTSIQDYEAKINMCKQRIAEAQSEAAGDAEIDTMQKELEQKLQREQLLREELR
;
A
#
# COMPACT_ATOMS: atom_id res chain seq x y z
N MET A 1 3.76 -65.72 -47.69
CA MET A 1 2.42 -65.30 -48.16
C MET A 1 1.85 -64.40 -47.07
N VAL A 2 1.81 -63.09 -47.31
CA VAL A 2 1.08 -62.15 -46.44
C VAL A 2 0.07 -61.50 -47.36
N ASP A 3 -1.15 -62.03 -47.34
CA ASP A 3 -2.28 -61.39 -47.97
C ASP A 3 -2.68 -60.21 -47.08
N GLY A 4 -2.39 -59.00 -47.56
CA GLY A 4 -2.50 -57.75 -46.83
C GLY A 4 -3.82 -57.02 -47.06
N SER A 5 -4.90 -57.72 -47.44
CA SER A 5 -6.21 -57.09 -47.53
C SER A 5 -6.84 -56.95 -46.14
N ARG A 6 -6.43 -55.90 -45.41
CA ARG A 6 -7.21 -55.41 -44.27
C ARG A 6 -8.48 -54.81 -44.85
N ASP A 7 -9.56 -55.57 -44.85
CA ASP A 7 -10.89 -55.03 -45.10
C ASP A 7 -11.19 -54.03 -43.99
N VAL A 8 -11.05 -52.75 -44.29
CA VAL A 8 -11.31 -51.67 -43.34
C VAL A 8 -12.82 -51.57 -43.25
N ASP A 9 -13.36 -51.88 -42.08
CA ASP A 9 -14.76 -51.69 -41.75
C ASP A 9 -15.10 -50.18 -41.86
N VAL A 10 -15.58 -49.81 -43.05
CA VAL A 10 -15.86 -48.42 -43.43
C VAL A 10 -16.95 -47.83 -42.53
N GLU A 11 -17.89 -48.65 -42.06
CA GLU A 11 -18.94 -48.20 -41.14
C GLU A 11 -18.35 -47.83 -39.78
N LYS A 12 -17.44 -48.63 -39.22
CA LYS A 12 -16.71 -48.27 -37.99
C LYS A 12 -15.85 -47.03 -38.19
N LEU A 13 -15.18 -46.90 -39.33
CA LEU A 13 -14.37 -45.71 -39.62
C LEU A 13 -15.23 -44.45 -39.68
N ILE A 14 -16.41 -44.53 -40.30
CA ILE A 14 -17.38 -43.42 -40.37
C ILE A 14 -17.92 -43.11 -38.96
N SER A 15 -18.25 -44.11 -38.15
CA SER A 15 -18.72 -43.92 -36.77
C SER A 15 -17.66 -43.22 -35.93
N PHE A 16 -16.42 -43.71 -35.96
CA PHE A 16 -15.30 -43.11 -35.24
C PHE A 16 -15.03 -41.67 -35.70
N SER A 17 -15.11 -41.40 -37.02
CA SER A 17 -14.98 -40.04 -37.54
C SER A 17 -16.07 -39.11 -37.03
N LYS A 18 -17.31 -39.60 -36.87
CA LYS A 18 -18.41 -38.79 -36.31
C LYS A 18 -18.19 -38.50 -34.83
N ASP A 19 -17.76 -39.49 -34.05
CA ASP A 19 -17.46 -39.33 -32.63
C ASP A 19 -16.31 -38.35 -32.42
N LEU A 20 -15.25 -38.44 -33.25
CA LEU A 20 -14.14 -37.50 -33.22
C LEU A 20 -14.57 -36.07 -33.56
N VAL A 21 -15.42 -35.89 -34.58
CA VAL A 21 -15.97 -34.57 -34.93
C VAL A 21 -16.81 -34.00 -33.78
N GLN A 22 -17.60 -34.84 -33.11
CA GLN A 22 -18.44 -34.40 -31.99
C GLN A 22 -17.59 -34.05 -30.76
N PHE A 23 -16.55 -34.83 -30.48
CA PHE A 23 -15.59 -34.57 -29.40
C PHE A 23 -14.84 -33.26 -29.64
N LEU A 24 -14.36 -33.02 -30.86
CA LEU A 24 -13.66 -31.78 -31.23
C LEU A 24 -14.58 -30.55 -31.28
N LYS A 25 -15.90 -30.74 -31.44
CA LYS A 25 -16.89 -29.67 -31.32
C LYS A 25 -17.21 -29.29 -29.87
N ASP A 26 -16.92 -30.17 -28.92
CA ASP A 26 -17.20 -29.92 -27.50
C ASP A 26 -16.12 -28.99 -26.92
N ASP A 27 -16.24 -27.70 -27.24
CA ASP A 27 -15.28 -26.65 -26.87
C ASP A 27 -15.39 -26.22 -25.39
N LYS A 28 -15.96 -27.08 -24.53
CA LYS A 28 -16.20 -26.81 -23.12
C LYS A 28 -14.91 -26.46 -22.38
N ASP A 29 -13.82 -27.14 -22.71
CA ASP A 29 -12.53 -26.91 -22.07
C ASP A 29 -11.99 -25.51 -22.41
N VAL A 30 -12.12 -25.06 -23.65
CA VAL A 30 -11.70 -23.71 -24.06
C VAL A 30 -12.61 -22.64 -23.42
N GLY A 31 -13.92 -22.89 -23.37
CA GLY A 31 -14.86 -22.02 -22.68
C GLY A 31 -14.54 -21.88 -21.19
N PHE A 32 -14.25 -23.00 -20.52
CA PHE A 32 -13.82 -23.03 -19.12
C PHE A 32 -12.50 -22.30 -18.92
N LEU A 33 -11.49 -22.56 -19.75
CA LEU A 33 -10.19 -21.86 -19.68
C LEU A 33 -10.34 -20.35 -19.89
N LYS A 34 -11.19 -19.92 -20.82
CA LYS A 34 -11.47 -18.50 -21.05
C LYS A 34 -12.12 -17.86 -19.82
N GLN A 35 -13.10 -18.53 -19.22
CA GLN A 35 -13.72 -18.06 -17.97
C GLN A 35 -12.70 -17.95 -16.83
N CYS A 36 -11.84 -18.95 -16.66
CA CYS A 36 -10.78 -18.92 -15.66
C CYS A 36 -9.80 -17.75 -15.90
N LEU A 37 -9.45 -17.48 -17.17
CA LEU A 37 -8.60 -16.34 -17.52
C LEU A 37 -9.26 -15.00 -17.19
N GLU A 38 -10.54 -14.84 -17.52
CA GLU A 38 -11.30 -13.62 -17.21
C GLU A 38 -11.39 -13.40 -15.69
N GLN A 39 -11.65 -14.44 -14.91
CA GLN A 39 -11.67 -14.38 -13.45
C GLN A 39 -10.29 -14.03 -12.87
N SER A 40 -9.22 -14.65 -13.39
CA SER A 40 -7.85 -14.36 -12.96
C SER A 40 -7.47 -12.90 -13.22
N ASN A 41 -7.82 -12.38 -14.40
CA ASN A 41 -7.59 -10.98 -14.74
C ASN A 41 -8.38 -10.02 -13.84
N ALA A 42 -9.64 -10.34 -13.53
CA ALA A 42 -10.45 -9.53 -12.62
C ALA A 42 -9.84 -9.44 -11.23
N VAL A 43 -9.38 -10.57 -10.67
CA VAL A 43 -8.68 -10.62 -9.38
C VAL A 43 -7.37 -9.84 -9.42
N GLN A 44 -6.59 -9.97 -10.50
CA GLN A 44 -5.36 -9.21 -10.69
C GLN A 44 -5.61 -7.70 -10.68
N LEU A 45 -6.61 -7.23 -11.43
CA LEU A 45 -6.98 -5.81 -11.48
C LEU A 45 -7.44 -5.29 -10.12
N GLN A 46 -8.26 -6.07 -9.40
CA GLN A 46 -8.69 -5.72 -8.05
C GLN A 46 -7.49 -5.61 -7.10
N CYS A 47 -6.57 -6.58 -7.13
CA CYS A 47 -5.37 -6.58 -6.30
C CYS A 47 -4.50 -5.34 -6.58
N LEU A 48 -4.33 -4.98 -7.86
CA LEU A 48 -3.59 -3.76 -8.25
C LEU A 48 -4.26 -2.48 -7.72
N SER A 49 -5.59 -2.40 -7.78
CA SER A 49 -6.34 -1.26 -7.26
C SER A 49 -6.24 -1.15 -5.73
N GLU A 50 -6.36 -2.28 -5.03
CA GLU A 50 -6.20 -2.34 -3.57
C GLU A 50 -4.78 -1.95 -3.16
N TYR A 51 -3.76 -2.45 -3.89
CA TYR A 51 -2.37 -2.07 -3.67
C TYR A 51 -2.14 -0.57 -3.83
N GLN A 52 -2.65 0.04 -4.90
CA GLN A 52 -2.52 1.49 -5.12
C GLN A 52 -3.20 2.31 -4.01
N THR A 53 -4.36 1.85 -3.55
CA THR A 53 -5.10 2.49 -2.45
C THR A 53 -4.32 2.40 -1.14
N LEU A 54 -3.75 1.24 -0.84
CA LEU A 54 -2.92 1.03 0.34
C LEU A 54 -1.64 1.86 0.27
N GLN A 55 -0.97 1.90 -0.88
CA GLN A 55 0.23 2.69 -1.10
C GLN A 55 -0.03 4.19 -0.87
N THR A 56 -1.13 4.71 -1.41
CA THR A 56 -1.55 6.11 -1.20
C THR A 56 -1.82 6.38 0.28
N SER A 57 -2.48 5.45 0.97
CA SER A 57 -2.76 5.57 2.40
C SER A 57 -1.48 5.60 3.24
N ILE A 58 -0.51 4.74 2.92
CA ILE A 58 0.81 4.73 3.58
C ILE A 58 1.50 6.08 3.42
N GLN A 59 1.53 6.63 2.21
CA GLN A 59 2.15 7.94 1.94
C GLN A 59 1.47 9.07 2.73
N ASP A 60 0.14 9.06 2.84
CA ASP A 60 -0.60 10.03 3.65
C ASP A 60 -0.26 9.91 5.15
N TYR A 61 -0.17 8.69 5.68
CA TYR A 61 0.24 8.48 7.07
C TYR A 61 1.68 8.92 7.33
N GLU A 62 2.61 8.65 6.42
CA GLU A 62 4.00 9.13 6.51
C GLU A 62 4.06 10.66 6.53
N ALA A 63 3.29 11.33 5.67
CA ALA A 63 3.19 12.79 5.64
C ALA A 63 2.65 13.35 6.97
N LYS A 64 1.57 12.75 7.51
CA LYS A 64 1.00 13.12 8.81
C LYS A 64 1.98 12.92 9.96
N ILE A 65 2.72 11.81 9.97
CA ILE A 65 3.76 11.54 10.97
C ILE A 65 4.85 12.62 10.91
N ASN A 66 5.30 12.98 9.71
CA ASN A 66 6.32 14.01 9.53
C ASN A 66 5.83 15.39 10.02
N MET A 67 4.58 15.76 9.70
CA MET A 67 3.97 16.98 10.24
C MET A 67 3.91 16.97 11.77
N CYS A 68 3.51 15.84 12.39
CA CYS A 68 3.49 15.72 13.84
C CYS A 68 4.88 15.87 14.45
N LYS A 69 5.91 15.26 13.87
CA LYS A 69 7.31 15.41 14.31
C LYS A 69 7.77 16.87 14.26
N GLN A 70 7.44 17.57 13.17
CA GLN A 70 7.77 18.99 13.03
C GLN A 70 7.10 19.82 14.13
N ARG A 71 5.79 19.63 14.35
CA ARG A 71 5.05 20.35 15.40
C ARG A 71 5.59 20.08 16.81
N ILE A 72 6.03 18.86 17.07
CA ILE A 72 6.67 18.52 18.35
C ILE A 72 7.99 19.27 18.51
N ALA A 73 8.81 19.32 17.46
CA ALA A 73 10.08 20.04 17.49
C ALA A 73 9.87 21.56 17.69
N GLU A 74 8.88 22.15 17.01
CA GLU A 74 8.50 23.55 17.18
C GLU A 74 8.05 23.83 18.62
N ALA A 75 7.11 23.03 19.16
CA ALA A 75 6.63 23.20 20.53
C ALA A 75 7.75 23.02 21.59
N GLN A 76 8.70 22.12 21.36
CA GLN A 76 9.87 21.96 22.23
C GLN A 76 10.80 23.17 22.19
N SER A 77 11.00 23.75 21.01
CA SER A 77 11.80 24.98 20.84
C SER A 77 11.13 26.17 21.52
N GLU A 78 9.80 26.31 21.38
CA GLU A 78 9.02 27.36 22.06
C GLU A 78 9.11 27.21 23.58
N ALA A 79 8.88 26.01 24.11
CA ALA A 79 8.96 25.75 25.56
C ALA A 79 10.37 26.02 26.13
N ALA A 80 11.42 25.76 25.35
CA ALA A 80 12.79 26.10 25.75
C ALA A 80 13.00 27.63 25.83
N GLY A 81 12.45 28.38 24.87
CA GLY A 81 12.48 29.84 24.88
C GLY A 81 11.71 30.44 26.06
N ASP A 82 10.53 29.92 26.37
CA ASP A 82 9.72 30.36 27.52
C ASP A 82 10.49 30.17 28.85
N ALA A 83 11.15 29.02 29.02
CA ALA A 83 11.96 28.75 30.21
C ALA A 83 13.17 29.70 30.35
N GLU A 84 13.78 30.10 29.22
CA GLU A 84 14.87 31.08 29.20
C GLU A 84 14.37 32.48 29.58
N ILE A 85 13.22 32.90 29.05
CA ILE A 85 12.58 34.18 29.40
C ILE A 85 12.28 34.25 30.90
N ASP A 86 11.68 33.21 31.47
CA ASP A 86 11.37 33.13 32.89
C ASP A 86 12.63 33.25 33.77
N THR A 87 13.73 32.66 33.31
CA THR A 87 15.02 32.73 34.00
C THR A 87 15.57 34.17 33.96
N MET A 88 15.57 34.80 32.78
CA MET A 88 16.02 36.19 32.63
C MET A 88 15.18 37.17 33.44
N GLN A 89 13.86 36.99 33.51
CA GLN A 89 12.97 37.82 34.32
C GLN A 89 13.32 37.74 35.81
N LYS A 90 13.53 36.53 36.35
CA LYS A 90 13.95 36.34 37.75
C LYS A 90 15.31 36.99 38.03
N GLU A 91 16.26 36.85 37.11
CA GLU A 91 17.57 37.51 37.26
C GLU A 91 17.47 39.04 37.27
N LEU A 92 16.61 39.60 36.41
CA LEU A 92 16.36 41.03 36.35
C LEU A 92 15.75 41.55 37.65
N GLU A 93 14.72 40.89 38.18
CA GLU A 93 14.10 41.24 39.46
C GLU A 93 15.10 41.21 40.60
N GLN A 94 15.94 40.16 40.68
CA GLN A 94 16.99 40.07 41.69
C GLN A 94 18.01 41.20 41.57
N LYS A 95 18.42 41.57 40.35
CA LYS A 95 19.34 42.69 40.13
C LYS A 95 18.70 44.02 40.55
N LEU A 96 17.43 44.22 40.24
CA LEU A 96 16.68 45.43 40.62
C LEU A 96 16.57 45.55 42.15
N GLN A 97 16.26 44.45 42.84
CA GLN A 97 16.20 44.42 44.31
C GLN A 97 17.56 44.74 44.94
N ARG A 98 18.66 44.16 44.44
CA ARG A 98 20.01 44.47 44.91
C ARG A 98 20.36 45.95 44.71
N GLU A 99 19.98 46.52 43.57
CA GLU A 99 20.23 47.92 43.26
C GLU A 99 19.47 48.87 44.18
N GLN A 100 18.21 48.54 44.51
CA GLN A 100 17.41 49.28 45.49
C GLN A 100 18.05 49.27 46.88
N LEU A 101 18.48 48.10 47.37
CA LEU A 101 19.15 47.98 48.68
C LEU A 101 20.42 48.83 48.74
N LEU A 102 21.26 48.78 47.69
CA LEU A 102 22.46 49.61 47.61
C LEU A 102 22.14 51.11 47.62
N ARG A 103 21.07 51.54 46.95
CA ARG A 103 20.63 52.95 47.00
C ARG A 103 20.15 53.37 48.38
N GLU A 104 19.52 52.47 49.12
CA GLU A 104 19.10 52.71 50.50
C GLU A 104 20.30 52.80 51.44
N GLU A 105 21.31 51.94 51.28
CA GLU A 105 22.55 51.96 52.06
C GLU A 105 23.39 53.23 51.83
N LEU A 106 23.33 53.80 50.62
CA LEU A 106 24.07 55.02 50.25
C LEU A 106 23.36 56.32 50.68
N ARG A 107 22.18 56.24 51.30
CA ARG A 107 21.34 57.37 51.68
C ARG A 107 21.49 57.74 53.15
#